data_AF-A0A5M6CI03-F1
#
_entry.id   AF-A0A5M6CI03-F1
#
_cell.length_a   1.000
_cell.length_b   1.000
_cell.length_c   1.000
_cell.angle_alpha   90.00
_cell.angle_beta   90.00
_cell.angle_gamma   90.00
#
_symmetry.space_group_name_H-M   'P 1'
#
loop_
_entity.id
_entity.type
_entity.pdbx_description
1 polymer ?
#
loop_
_entity_poly.entity_id
_entity_poly.type
_entity_poly.pdbx_seq_one_letter_code
_entity_poly.pdbx_strand_id
1 'polypeptide(L)' 'MELDLNDENNRRMRDEQDENEDIKATVKLAQSFIDSNIMTEKEALKYFNIPKAIFDRFSQ' A
#
# COMPACT_ATOMS: atom_id res chain seq x y z
N MET A 1 37.92 6.04 -8.48
CA MET A 1 36.52 5.69 -8.77
C MET A 1 35.69 6.27 -7.65
N GLU A 2 35.21 7.50 -7.82
CA GLU A 2 34.25 8.09 -6.88
C GLU A 2 32.89 7.49 -7.22
N LEU A 3 32.43 6.56 -6.39
CA LEU A 3 31.07 6.05 -6.45
C LEU A 3 30.16 7.18 -5.97
N ASP A 4 29.39 7.69 -6.94
CA ASP A 4 28.48 8.80 -6.81
C ASP A 4 27.37 8.47 -5.79
N LEU A 5 27.59 8.86 -4.53
CA LEU A 5 26.66 8.68 -3.39
C LEU A 5 25.24 9.24 -3.67
N ASN A 6 25.12 10.10 -4.68
CA ASN A 6 23.85 10.65 -5.14
C ASN A 6 23.00 9.66 -5.94
N ASP A 7 23.60 8.70 -6.66
CA ASP A 7 22.87 7.75 -7.49
C ASP A 7 22.23 6.63 -6.65
N GLU A 8 22.84 6.28 -5.51
CA GLU A 8 22.32 5.26 -4.59
C GLU A 8 21.14 5.77 -3.75
N ASN A 9 21.16 7.03 -3.31
CA ASN A 9 20.03 7.66 -2.62
C ASN A 9 18.81 7.86 -3.52
N ASN A 10 19.02 8.20 -4.80
CA ASN A 10 17.92 8.32 -5.76
C ASN A 10 17.23 6.98 -6.07
N ARG A 11 17.96 5.85 -6.04
CA ARG A 11 17.35 4.52 -6.20
C ARG A 11 16.48 4.15 -5.00
N ARG A 12 16.99 4.32 -3.77
CA ARG A 12 16.23 4.00 -2.54
C ARG A 12 14.95 4.83 -2.38
N MET A 13 14.99 6.10 -2.77
CA MET A 13 13.82 6.99 -2.73
C MET A 13 12.69 6.56 -3.69
N ARG A 14 13.03 5.86 -4.77
CA ARG A 14 12.05 5.36 -5.75
C ARG A 14 11.36 4.09 -5.27
N ASP A 15 12.12 3.20 -4.64
CA ASP A 15 11.60 1.94 -4.09
C ASP A 15 10.60 2.19 -2.94
N GLU A 16 10.86 3.18 -2.06
CA GLU A 16 9.95 3.52 -0.94
C GLU A 16 8.68 4.27 -1.38
N GLN A 17 8.72 4.99 -2.51
CA GLN A 17 7.54 5.67 -3.06
C GLN A 17 6.60 4.66 -3.75
N ASP A 18 7.15 3.73 -4.53
CA ASP A 18 6.36 2.69 -5.23
C ASP A 18 5.66 1.74 -4.24
N GLU A 19 6.33 1.32 -3.16
CA GLU A 19 5.73 0.43 -2.16
C GLU A 19 4.50 1.04 -1.47
N ASN A 20 4.48 2.36 -1.25
CA ASN A 20 3.33 3.04 -0.65
C ASN A 20 2.16 3.20 -1.63
N GLU A 21 2.43 3.32 -2.93
CA GLU A 21 1.38 3.36 -3.95
C GLU A 21 0.68 2.00 -4.09
N ASP A 22 1.44 0.90 -4.04
CA ASP A 22 0.89 -0.46 -4.09
C ASP A 22 0.00 -0.79 -2.89
N ILE A 23 0.42 -0.39 -1.69
CA ILE A 23 -0.40 -0.55 -0.47
C ILE A 23 -1.69 0.26 -0.60
N LYS A 24 -1.62 1.50 -1.07
CA LYS A 24 -2.80 2.35 -1.27
C LYS A 24 -3.75 1.78 -2.31
N ALA A 25 -3.22 1.24 -3.42
CA ALA A 25 -4.03 0.58 -4.44
C ALA A 25 -4.76 -0.64 -3.87
N THR A 26 -4.07 -1.45 -3.07
CA THR A 26 -4.64 -2.64 -2.42
C THR A 26 -5.74 -2.26 -1.42
N VAL A 27 -5.54 -1.22 -0.60
CA VAL A 27 -6.56 -0.71 0.32
C VAL A 27 -7.79 -0.19 -0.42
N LYS A 28 -7.61 0.57 -1.51
CA LYS A 28 -8.73 1.04 -2.35
C LYS A 28 -9.52 -0.10 -2.98
N LEU A 29 -8.81 -1.15 -3.42
CA LEU A 29 -9.45 -2.35 -3.96
C LEU A 29 -10.28 -3.02 -2.86
N ALA A 30 -9.70 -3.26 -1.68
CA ALA A 30 -10.42 -3.81 -0.53
C ALA A 30 -11.68 -2.99 -0.17
N GLN A 31 -11.57 -1.66 -0.13
CA GLN A 31 -12.70 -0.77 0.12
C GLN A 31 -13.80 -0.91 -0.93
N SER A 32 -13.44 -1.01 -2.21
CA SER A 32 -14.42 -1.16 -3.30
C SER A 32 -15.27 -2.43 -3.17
N PHE A 33 -14.69 -3.52 -2.66
CA PHE A 33 -15.43 -4.77 -2.42
C PHE A 33 -16.37 -4.65 -1.21
N ILE A 34 -15.98 -3.88 -0.19
CA ILE A 34 -16.82 -3.57 0.98
C ILE A 34 -18.00 -2.70 0.55
N ASP A 35 -17.74 -1.61 -0.20
CA ASP A 35 -18.76 -0.68 -0.67
C ASP A 35 -19.75 -1.34 -1.63
N SER A 36 -19.27 -2.32 -2.42
CA SER A 36 -20.10 -3.16 -3.29
C SER A 36 -20.87 -4.26 -2.54
N ASN A 37 -20.73 -4.33 -1.21
CA ASN A 37 -21.34 -5.32 -0.34
C ASN A 37 -20.99 -6.78 -0.72
N ILE A 38 -19.83 -6.98 -1.36
CA ILE A 38 -19.31 -8.30 -1.79
C ILE A 38 -18.70 -9.04 -0.60
N MET A 39 -18.06 -8.31 0.31
CA MET A 39 -17.47 -8.85 1.54
C MET A 39 -17.50 -7.82 2.67
N THR A 40 -17.43 -8.30 3.91
CA THR A 40 -17.31 -7.43 5.08
C THR A 40 -15.89 -6.89 5.25
N GLU A 41 -15.72 -5.80 6.00
CA GLU A 41 -14.39 -5.24 6.32
C GLU A 41 -13.43 -6.32 6.86
N LYS A 42 -13.91 -7.16 7.79
CA LYS A 42 -13.10 -8.23 8.38
C LYS A 42 -12.63 -9.27 7.35
N GLU A 43 -13.48 -9.58 6.37
CA GLU A 43 -13.13 -10.51 5.28
C GLU A 43 -12.14 -9.86 4.31
N ALA A 44 -12.33 -8.59 3.97
CA ALA A 44 -11.41 -7.84 3.12
C ALA A 44 -10.01 -7.76 3.75
N LEU A 45 -9.91 -7.36 5.03
CA LEU A 45 -8.63 -7.30 5.75
C LEU A 45 -7.90 -8.65 5.74
N LYS A 46 -8.64 -9.75 5.91
CA LYS A 46 -8.07 -11.10 5.86
C LYS A 46 -7.67 -11.52 4.44
N TYR A 47 -8.51 -11.26 3.45
CA TYR A 47 -8.29 -11.68 2.06
C TYR A 47 -7.13 -10.94 1.41
N PHE A 48 -7.08 -9.62 1.57
CA PHE A 48 -6.01 -8.77 1.05
C PHE A 48 -4.77 -8.77 1.96
N ASN A 49 -4.81 -9.49 3.09
CA ASN A 49 -3.74 -9.55 4.10
C ASN A 49 -3.26 -8.15 4.54
N ILE A 50 -4.21 -7.24 4.78
CA ILE A 50 -3.93 -5.86 5.17
C ILE A 50 -4.14 -5.73 6.68
N PRO A 51 -3.14 -5.22 7.45
CA PRO A 51 -3.35 -4.85 8.84
C PRO A 51 -4.38 -3.73 8.96
N LYS A 52 -5.30 -3.82 9.94
CA LYS A 52 -6.34 -2.80 10.15
C LYS A 52 -5.78 -1.37 10.24
N ALA A 53 -4.65 -1.19 10.92
CA ALA A 53 -4.00 0.12 11.02
C ALA A 53 -3.55 0.71 9.67
N ILE A 54 -3.17 -0.14 8.71
CA ILE A 54 -2.83 0.28 7.35
C ILE A 54 -4.09 0.63 6.58
N PHE A 55 -5.11 -0.23 6.68
CA PHE A 55 -6.40 0.01 6.05
C PHE A 55 -7.00 1.35 6.50
N ASP A 56 -7.09 1.58 7.81
CA ASP A 56 -7.62 2.83 8.39
C ASP A 56 -6.79 4.06 7.99
N ARG A 57 -5.48 3.92 7.80
CA ARG A 57 -4.58 5.02 7.40
C ARG A 57 -4.78 5.44 5.94
N PHE A 58 -5.15 4.51 5.06
CA PHE A 58 -5.26 4.76 3.62
C PHE A 58 -6.71 4.77 3.10
N SER A 59 -7.70 4.44 3.94
CA SER A 59 -9.13 4.56 3.65
C SER A 59 -9.72 5.94 4.00
N GLN A 60 -8.98 6.78 4.73
CA GLN A 60 -9.29 8.20 4.95
C GLN A 60 -9.15 9.04 3.68
#